data_AF-L7JPU6-F1
#
_entry.id   AF-L7JPU6-F1
#
_cell.length_a   1.000
_cell.length_b   1.000
_cell.length_c   1.000
_cell.angle_alpha   90.00
_cell.angle_beta   90.00
_cell.angle_gamma   90.00
#
_symmetry.space_group_name_H-M   'P 1'
#
loop_
_entity.id
_entity.type
_entity.pdbx_description
1 polymer ?
#
loop_
_entity_poly.entity_id
_entity_poly.type
_entity_poly.pdbx_seq_one_letter_code
_entity_poly.pdbx_strand_id
1 'polypeptide(L)'
;MTVLLSLPAVGVILLLGRGFGGALNVASIMGQLQVAIGLPFLSKNAWGYLSRAFELSRQFMFKWTVNWRFVGEETFLSKPFAITLLALHASVLLAFVTKRWLKPASKSIGGLIAPLLSGRPIFTAEEAQTAARAVTPEYVMTTMLTANIVGMLFARSLHYQFYAYLAWSTPYLLWRSGIHPLLQWGLWALQEWAWNVYPSTPVSSGVVVGVMAITVGAVMVGAKAEFRPQVPVAKKVEAKR
;
A
#
# COMPACT_ATOMS: atom_id res chain seq x y z
N MET A 1 6.36 7.29 9.44
CA MET A 1 5.30 7.42 8.40
C MET A 1 5.09 6.17 7.56
N THR A 2 6.02 5.20 7.53
CA THR A 2 5.89 3.98 6.71
C THR A 2 4.61 3.17 6.99
N VAL A 3 4.13 3.17 8.23
CA VAL A 3 2.89 2.48 8.63
C VAL A 3 1.66 3.09 7.95
N LEU A 4 1.66 4.40 7.67
CA LEU A 4 0.55 5.05 6.95
C LEU A 4 0.50 4.67 5.47
N LEU A 5 1.60 4.18 4.88
CA LEU A 5 1.62 3.75 3.48
C LEU A 5 0.68 2.57 3.23
N SER A 6 0.45 1.74 4.25
CA SER A 6 -0.49 0.60 4.18
C SER A 6 -1.95 0.98 4.49
N LEU A 7 -2.22 2.22 4.92
CA LEU A 7 -3.56 2.64 5.35
C LEU A 7 -4.63 2.49 4.25
N PRO A 8 -4.38 2.81 2.96
CA PRO A 8 -5.35 2.56 1.89
C PRO A 8 -5.74 1.08 1.76
N ALA A 9 -4.75 0.18 1.88
CA ALA A 9 -4.99 -1.27 1.85
C ALA A 9 -5.81 -1.72 3.07
N VAL A 10 -5.47 -1.25 4.27
CA VAL A 10 -6.22 -1.55 5.50
C VAL A 10 -7.68 -1.10 5.37
N GLY A 11 -7.92 0.09 4.81
CA GLY A 11 -9.28 0.57 4.56
C GLY A 11 -10.09 -0.36 3.66
N VAL A 12 -9.52 -0.83 2.55
CA VAL A 12 -10.19 -1.79 1.66
C VAL A 12 -10.40 -3.14 2.35
N ILE A 13 -9.39 -3.66 3.05
CA ILE A 13 -9.47 -4.92 3.79
C ILE A 13 -10.62 -4.88 4.82
N LEU A 14 -10.71 -3.81 5.61
CA LEU A 14 -11.77 -3.64 6.60
C LEU A 14 -13.15 -3.48 5.96
N LEU A 15 -13.24 -2.73 4.86
CA LEU A 15 -14.48 -2.55 4.11
C LEU A 15 -15.01 -3.88 3.58
N LEU A 16 -14.14 -4.72 2.99
CA LEU A 16 -14.54 -6.03 2.48
C LEU A 16 -14.80 -7.04 3.60
N GLY A 17 -13.98 -7.03 4.65
CA GLY A 17 -14.03 -8.02 5.73
C GLY A 17 -15.14 -7.78 6.75
N ARG A 18 -15.48 -6.51 7.03
CA ARG A 18 -16.45 -6.13 8.08
C ARG A 18 -17.60 -5.26 7.58
N GLY A 19 -17.65 -4.95 6.29
CA GLY A 19 -18.58 -3.97 5.73
C GLY A 19 -18.27 -2.54 6.17
N PHE A 20 -19.07 -1.59 5.69
CA PHE A 20 -18.85 -0.16 5.94
C PHE A 20 -18.93 0.22 7.43
N GLY A 21 -19.99 -0.20 8.12
CA GLY A 21 -20.17 0.09 9.54
C GLY A 21 -19.09 -0.54 10.43
N GLY A 22 -18.72 -1.80 10.14
CA GLY A 22 -17.64 -2.47 10.85
C GLY A 22 -16.27 -1.81 10.61
N ALA A 23 -15.99 -1.38 9.38
CA ALA A 23 -14.79 -0.62 9.06
C ALA A 23 -14.73 0.73 9.80
N LEU A 24 -15.86 1.45 9.87
CA LEU A 24 -15.95 2.72 10.59
C LEU A 24 -15.75 2.54 12.10
N ASN A 25 -16.30 1.47 12.68
CA ASN A 25 -16.09 1.14 14.10
C ASN A 25 -14.61 0.88 14.39
N VAL A 26 -13.92 0.10 13.56
CA VAL A 26 -12.47 -0.14 13.72
C VAL A 26 -11.67 1.16 13.53
N ALA A 27 -12.02 1.99 12.54
CA ALA A 27 -11.39 3.29 12.35
C ALA A 27 -11.60 4.22 13.55
N SER A 28 -12.78 4.19 14.17
CA SER A 28 -13.08 4.93 15.40
C SER A 28 -12.19 4.45 16.56
N ILE A 29 -12.06 3.14 16.74
CA ILE A 29 -11.17 2.56 17.77
C ILE A 29 -9.71 2.98 17.53
N MET A 30 -9.23 2.94 16.28
CA MET A 30 -7.90 3.43 15.93
C MET A 30 -7.74 4.91 16.31
N GLY A 31 -8.73 5.75 16.00
CA GLY A 31 -8.73 7.17 16.34
C GLY A 31 -8.72 7.41 17.86
N GLN A 32 -9.58 6.71 18.59
CA GLN A 32 -9.65 6.79 20.06
C GLN A 32 -8.30 6.40 20.70
N LEU A 33 -7.66 5.34 20.20
CA LEU A 33 -6.34 4.92 20.68
C LEU A 33 -5.27 6.00 20.42
N GLN A 34 -5.27 6.62 19.23
CA GLN A 34 -4.35 7.73 18.92
C GLN A 34 -4.59 8.94 19.84
N VAL A 35 -5.85 9.26 20.15
CA VAL A 35 -6.20 10.35 21.09
C VAL A 35 -5.76 10.00 22.51
N ALA A 36 -6.03 8.78 22.98
CA ALA A 36 -5.67 8.34 24.33
C ALA A 36 -4.16 8.40 24.55
N ILE A 37 -3.36 7.90 23.59
CA ILE A 37 -1.89 7.97 23.63
C ILE A 37 -1.41 9.42 23.50
N GLY A 38 -2.07 10.23 22.66
CA GLY A 38 -1.70 11.62 22.41
C GLY A 38 -2.09 12.62 23.51
N LEU A 39 -3.03 12.27 24.39
CA LEU A 39 -3.62 13.18 25.38
C LEU A 39 -2.61 13.91 26.29
N PRO A 40 -1.53 13.26 26.80
CA PRO A 40 -0.53 13.95 27.61
C PRO A 40 0.19 15.06 26.85
N PHE A 41 0.36 14.90 25.53
CA PHE A 41 1.04 15.88 24.68
C PHE A 41 0.08 16.97 24.22
N LEU A 42 -1.15 16.58 23.83
CA LEU A 42 -2.20 17.50 23.40
C LEU A 42 -2.58 18.48 24.50
N SER A 43 -2.67 18.02 25.75
CA SER A 43 -3.00 18.88 26.91
C SER A 43 -1.90 19.90 27.25
N LYS A 44 -0.66 19.65 26.83
CA LYS A 44 0.49 20.53 27.10
C LYS A 44 0.78 21.48 25.94
N ASN A 45 0.77 20.98 24.70
CA ASN A 45 1.02 21.77 23.51
C ASN A 45 0.42 21.08 22.28
N ALA A 46 -0.89 21.23 22.07
CA ALA A 46 -1.60 20.62 20.95
C ALA A 46 -1.01 20.99 19.58
N TRP A 47 -0.66 22.27 19.38
CA TRP A 47 -0.09 22.73 18.12
C TRP A 47 1.30 22.14 17.86
N GLY A 48 2.16 22.12 18.89
CA GLY A 48 3.46 21.47 18.82
C GLY A 48 3.35 19.98 18.52
N TYR A 49 2.46 19.27 19.22
CA TYR A 49 2.24 17.84 18.97
C TYR A 49 1.77 17.58 17.53
N LEU A 50 0.72 18.26 17.06
CA LEU A 50 0.17 18.01 15.72
C LEU A 50 1.14 18.43 14.61
N SER A 51 1.78 19.59 14.73
CA SER A 51 2.73 20.08 13.72
C SER A 51 4.03 19.27 13.64
N ARG A 52 4.43 18.60 14.73
CA ARG A 52 5.60 17.69 14.75
C ARG A 52 5.22 16.24 14.42
N ALA A 53 4.00 15.81 14.73
CA ALA A 53 3.48 14.51 14.33
C ALA A 53 3.44 14.37 12.81
N PHE A 54 3.10 15.44 12.09
CA PHE A 54 3.09 15.49 10.63
C PHE A 54 3.92 16.67 10.10
N GLU A 55 5.25 16.52 10.12
CA GLU A 55 6.15 17.55 9.59
C GLU A 55 6.23 17.52 8.06
N LEU A 56 5.18 17.99 7.39
CA LEU A 56 5.06 18.01 5.93
C LEU A 56 5.99 19.02 5.24
N SER A 57 6.50 20.01 5.98
CA SER A 57 7.49 20.97 5.49
C SER A 57 8.90 20.38 5.42
N ARG A 58 9.16 19.24 6.09
CA ARG A 58 10.48 18.64 6.13
C ARG A 58 10.91 18.20 4.75
N GLN A 59 12.08 18.68 4.34
CA GLN A 59 12.78 18.20 3.15
C GLN A 59 13.95 17.32 3.59
N PHE A 60 13.99 16.10 3.06
CA PHE A 60 15.10 15.18 3.32
C PHE A 60 16.32 15.59 2.49
N MET A 61 17.51 15.46 3.08
CA MET A 61 18.77 15.84 2.41
C MET A 61 19.11 14.83 1.32
N PHE A 62 19.48 15.32 0.13
CA PHE A 62 19.88 14.49 -0.99
C PHE A 62 21.02 13.52 -0.66
N LYS A 63 22.02 13.95 0.13
CA LYS A 63 23.16 13.11 0.53
C LYS A 63 22.78 11.79 1.22
N TRP A 64 21.64 11.75 1.91
CA TRP A 64 21.18 10.60 2.70
C TRP A 64 20.16 9.72 1.98
N THR A 65 19.77 10.08 0.75
CA THR A 65 18.75 9.33 0.02
C THR A 65 19.31 8.03 -0.53
N VAL A 66 18.58 6.94 -0.40
CA VAL A 66 18.89 5.64 -1.02
C VAL A 66 18.28 5.55 -2.42
N ASN A 67 17.12 6.19 -2.62
CA ASN A 67 16.38 6.20 -3.88
C ASN A 67 16.43 7.58 -4.57
N TRP A 68 16.13 7.60 -5.87
CA TRP A 68 16.14 8.78 -6.74
C TRP A 68 17.46 9.54 -6.84
N ARG A 69 18.61 9.02 -6.38
CA ARG A 69 19.90 9.73 -6.46
C ARG A 69 20.33 10.00 -7.91
N PHE A 70 19.93 9.15 -8.84
CA PHE A 70 20.26 9.29 -10.27
C PHE A 70 19.60 10.49 -10.96
N VAL A 71 18.60 11.14 -10.35
CA VAL A 71 17.93 12.32 -10.95
C VAL A 71 18.66 13.64 -10.69
N GLY A 72 19.69 13.62 -9.83
CA GLY A 72 20.43 14.80 -9.40
C GLY A 72 19.73 15.60 -8.28
N GLU A 73 20.51 16.39 -7.55
CA GLU A 73 20.06 17.12 -6.35
C GLU A 73 19.02 18.19 -6.66
N GLU A 74 19.23 18.97 -7.74
CA GLU A 74 18.33 20.05 -8.13
C GLU A 74 16.92 19.52 -8.43
N THR A 75 16.83 18.47 -9.24
CA THR A 75 15.55 17.80 -9.55
C THR A 75 14.93 17.20 -8.30
N PHE A 76 15.73 16.51 -7.48
CA PHE A 76 15.28 15.86 -6.25
C PHE A 76 14.64 16.84 -5.26
N LEU A 77 15.22 18.03 -5.09
CA LEU A 77 14.72 19.07 -4.18
C LEU A 77 13.55 19.88 -4.77
N SER A 78 13.28 19.74 -6.08
CA SER A 78 12.26 20.51 -6.77
C SER A 78 10.83 20.16 -6.33
N LYS A 79 9.96 21.17 -6.24
CA LYS A 79 8.51 20.99 -5.99
C LYS A 79 7.80 20.20 -7.11
N PRO A 80 8.10 20.40 -8.41
CA PRO A 80 7.50 19.60 -9.47
C PRO A 80 7.77 18.10 -9.33
N PHE A 81 9.01 17.70 -8.99
CA PHE A 81 9.35 16.29 -8.78
C PHE A 81 8.56 15.69 -7.62
N ALA A 82 8.47 16.40 -6.50
CA ALA A 82 7.67 16.02 -5.36
C ALA A 82 6.19 15.76 -5.70
N ILE A 83 5.56 16.69 -6.42
CA ILE A 83 4.15 16.62 -6.80
C ILE A 83 3.95 15.47 -7.80
N THR A 84 4.90 15.27 -8.72
CA THR A 84 4.87 14.17 -9.69
C THR A 84 4.90 12.82 -8.99
N LEU A 85 5.81 12.63 -8.03
CA LEU A 85 5.87 11.41 -7.22
C LEU A 85 4.56 11.15 -6.45
N LEU A 86 3.98 12.19 -5.85
CA LEU A 86 2.70 12.08 -5.14
C LEU A 86 1.55 11.72 -6.08
N ALA A 87 1.48 12.34 -7.25
CA ALA A 87 0.47 12.03 -8.27
C ALA A 87 0.60 10.58 -8.74
N LEU A 88 1.81 10.14 -9.07
CA LEU A 88 2.09 8.74 -9.46
C LEU A 88 1.73 7.76 -8.35
N HIS A 89 2.06 8.07 -7.10
CA HIS A 89 1.66 7.27 -5.94
C HIS A 89 0.15 7.08 -5.87
N ALA A 90 -0.61 8.18 -5.93
CA ALA A 90 -2.06 8.15 -5.89
C ALA A 90 -2.65 7.38 -7.10
N SER A 91 -2.11 7.59 -8.30
CA SER A 91 -2.55 6.89 -9.52
C SER A 91 -2.32 5.38 -9.44
N VAL A 92 -1.16 4.94 -8.95
CA VAL A 92 -0.85 3.51 -8.82
C VAL A 92 -1.71 2.87 -7.73
N LEU A 93 -1.90 3.52 -6.59
CA LEU A 93 -2.83 3.04 -5.56
C LEU A 93 -4.26 2.92 -6.10
N LEU A 94 -4.74 3.93 -6.83
CA LEU A 94 -6.06 3.90 -7.45
C LEU A 94 -6.19 2.75 -8.46
N ALA A 95 -5.15 2.49 -9.25
CA ALA A 95 -5.11 1.35 -10.14
C ALA A 95 -5.20 0.01 -9.38
N PHE A 96 -4.51 -0.13 -8.25
CA PHE A 96 -4.63 -1.33 -7.40
C PHE A 96 -6.01 -1.47 -6.80
N VAL A 97 -6.57 -0.41 -6.22
CA VAL A 97 -7.92 -0.41 -5.64
C VAL A 97 -8.95 -0.89 -6.67
N THR A 98 -8.94 -0.28 -7.86
CA THR A 98 -9.93 -0.55 -8.91
C THR A 98 -9.74 -1.89 -9.60
N LYS A 99 -8.50 -2.24 -9.98
CA LYS A 99 -8.23 -3.43 -10.81
C LYS A 99 -7.99 -4.69 -10.00
N ARG A 100 -7.54 -4.57 -8.74
CA ARG A 100 -7.12 -5.69 -7.90
C ARG A 100 -7.91 -5.80 -6.61
N TRP A 101 -7.85 -4.79 -5.72
CA TRP A 101 -8.32 -4.95 -4.34
C TRP A 101 -9.84 -5.00 -4.23
N LEU A 102 -10.60 -4.27 -5.06
CA LEU A 102 -12.07 -4.37 -5.05
C LEU A 102 -12.63 -5.51 -5.90
N LYS A 103 -11.79 -6.14 -6.73
CA LYS A 103 -12.18 -7.22 -7.65
C LYS A 103 -12.82 -8.43 -6.95
N PRO A 104 -12.38 -8.88 -5.76
CA PRO A 104 -13.01 -10.01 -5.10
C PRO A 104 -14.48 -9.80 -4.73
N ALA A 105 -14.89 -8.55 -4.50
CA ALA A 105 -16.26 -8.16 -4.24
C ALA A 105 -17.04 -7.74 -5.49
N SER A 106 -16.41 -7.79 -6.67
CA SER A 106 -17.00 -7.35 -7.95
C SER A 106 -17.60 -5.93 -7.92
N LYS A 107 -17.09 -5.05 -7.04
CA LYS A 107 -17.53 -3.65 -6.93
C LYS A 107 -16.56 -2.72 -7.66
N SER A 108 -17.12 -1.71 -8.31
CA SER A 108 -16.37 -0.54 -8.77
C SER A 108 -16.40 0.56 -7.70
N ILE A 109 -15.54 1.59 -7.83
CA ILE A 109 -15.57 2.76 -6.94
C ILE A 109 -16.94 3.46 -7.00
N GLY A 110 -17.53 3.62 -8.18
CA GLY A 110 -18.88 4.18 -8.32
C GLY A 110 -19.94 3.35 -7.57
N GLY A 111 -19.78 2.03 -7.57
CA GLY A 111 -20.62 1.11 -6.79
C GLY A 111 -20.44 1.20 -5.28
N LEU A 112 -19.36 1.82 -4.78
CA LEU A 112 -19.18 2.13 -3.36
C LEU A 112 -19.75 3.51 -3.01
N ILE A 113 -19.55 4.50 -3.88
CA ILE A 113 -19.93 5.90 -3.62
C ILE A 113 -21.44 6.12 -3.80
N ALA A 114 -22.05 5.58 -4.85
CA ALA A 114 -23.47 5.85 -5.14
C ALA A 114 -24.43 5.36 -4.03
N PRO A 115 -24.27 4.15 -3.46
CA PRO A 115 -25.09 3.73 -2.32
C PRO A 115 -24.86 4.60 -1.08
N LEU A 116 -23.61 5.00 -0.82
CA LEU A 116 -23.25 5.83 0.33
C LEU A 116 -23.93 7.21 0.26
N LEU A 117 -23.89 7.88 -0.90
CA LEU A 117 -24.57 9.16 -1.12
C LEU A 117 -26.10 9.03 -1.02
N SER A 118 -26.63 7.85 -1.31
CA SER A 118 -28.07 7.56 -1.26
C SER A 118 -28.55 7.03 0.09
N GLY A 119 -27.68 6.95 1.11
CA GLY A 119 -28.01 6.37 2.42
C GLY A 119 -28.31 4.87 2.39
N ARG A 120 -27.93 4.16 1.33
CA ARG A 120 -28.15 2.72 1.14
C ARG A 120 -26.92 1.93 1.59
N PRO A 121 -27.09 0.68 2.05
CA PRO A 121 -25.95 -0.17 2.37
C PRO A 121 -25.08 -0.42 1.12
N ILE A 122 -23.76 -0.32 1.29
CA ILE A 122 -22.77 -0.54 0.21
C ILE A 122 -22.83 -1.98 -0.33
N PHE A 123 -23.09 -2.94 0.56
CA PHE A 123 -23.20 -4.35 0.24
C PHE A 123 -24.57 -4.87 0.67
N THR A 124 -25.19 -5.70 -0.16
CA THR A 124 -26.27 -6.58 0.31
C THR A 124 -25.71 -7.62 1.29
N ALA A 125 -26.58 -8.31 2.04
CA ALA A 125 -26.14 -9.34 2.98
C ALA A 125 -25.32 -10.46 2.28
N GLU A 126 -25.72 -10.86 1.07
CA GLU A 126 -25.01 -11.87 0.28
C GLU A 126 -23.67 -11.35 -0.26
N GLU A 127 -23.63 -10.12 -0.75
CA GLU A 127 -22.39 -9.48 -1.20
C GLU A 127 -21.39 -9.31 -0.05
N ALA A 128 -21.87 -8.92 1.14
CA ALA A 128 -21.03 -8.76 2.32
C ALA A 128 -20.40 -10.10 2.75
N GLN A 129 -21.17 -11.20 2.76
CA GLN A 129 -20.62 -12.52 3.05
C GLN A 129 -19.59 -12.97 2.01
N THR A 130 -19.86 -12.69 0.74
CA THR A 130 -18.97 -13.04 -0.37
C THR A 130 -17.66 -12.25 -0.31
N ALA A 131 -17.74 -10.94 -0.06
CA ALA A 131 -16.60 -10.06 0.12
C ALA A 131 -15.74 -10.46 1.34
N ALA A 132 -16.37 -10.77 2.47
CA ALA A 132 -15.66 -11.15 3.69
C ALA A 132 -14.85 -12.44 3.54
N ARG A 133 -15.40 -13.43 2.82
CA ARG A 133 -14.68 -14.68 2.50
C ARG A 133 -13.48 -14.48 1.59
N ALA A 134 -13.46 -13.39 0.83
CA ALA A 134 -12.34 -13.06 -0.03
C ALA A 134 -11.14 -12.49 0.72
N VAL A 135 -11.35 -12.02 1.96
CA VAL A 135 -10.30 -11.46 2.82
C VAL A 135 -9.54 -12.59 3.51
N THR A 136 -8.72 -13.31 2.75
CA THR A 136 -7.83 -14.36 3.27
C THR A 136 -6.53 -13.77 3.83
N PRO A 137 -5.75 -14.51 4.63
CA PRO A 137 -4.43 -14.05 5.08
C PRO A 137 -3.50 -13.64 3.94
N GLU A 138 -3.51 -14.38 2.82
CA GLU A 138 -2.72 -14.06 1.63
C GLU A 138 -3.21 -12.76 0.98
N TYR A 139 -4.52 -12.55 0.88
CA TYR A 139 -5.09 -11.31 0.37
C TYR A 139 -4.67 -10.11 1.25
N VAL A 140 -4.79 -10.24 2.58
CA VAL A 140 -4.42 -9.20 3.55
C VAL A 140 -2.93 -8.85 3.40
N MET A 141 -2.06 -9.85 3.49
CA MET A 141 -0.61 -9.66 3.43
C MET A 141 -0.17 -9.06 2.08
N THR A 142 -0.67 -9.61 0.97
CA THR A 142 -0.33 -9.12 -0.38
C THR A 142 -0.78 -7.68 -0.58
N THR A 143 -2.00 -7.34 -0.16
CA THR A 143 -2.56 -5.98 -0.31
C THR A 143 -1.80 -4.98 0.57
N MET A 144 -1.54 -5.32 1.83
CA MET A 144 -0.82 -4.43 2.77
C MET A 144 0.63 -4.18 2.35
N LEU A 145 1.36 -5.22 1.95
CA LEU A 145 2.74 -5.09 1.50
C LEU A 145 2.83 -4.37 0.16
N THR A 146 1.89 -4.60 -0.75
CA THR A 146 1.85 -3.88 -2.04
C THR A 146 1.66 -2.38 -1.80
N ALA A 147 0.72 -1.98 -0.93
CA ALA A 147 0.54 -0.57 -0.57
C ALA A 147 1.81 0.04 0.04
N ASN A 148 2.51 -0.72 0.90
CA ASN A 148 3.76 -0.29 1.51
C ASN A 148 4.87 -0.04 0.47
N ILE A 149 5.11 -1.00 -0.44
CA ILE A 149 6.11 -0.86 -1.51
C ILE A 149 5.73 0.26 -2.48
N VAL A 150 4.44 0.40 -2.86
CA VAL A 150 3.99 1.53 -3.68
C VAL A 150 4.29 2.86 -2.99
N GLY A 151 4.09 2.95 -1.69
CA GLY A 151 4.49 4.12 -0.90
C GLY A 151 5.99 4.39 -0.90
N MET A 152 6.82 3.36 -0.72
CA MET A 152 8.28 3.51 -0.72
C MET A 152 8.84 3.83 -2.11
N LEU A 153 8.29 3.22 -3.17
CA LEU A 153 8.66 3.47 -4.56
C LEU A 153 8.54 4.96 -4.90
N PHE A 154 7.44 5.59 -4.52
CA PHE A 154 7.17 6.99 -4.79
C PHE A 154 7.55 7.93 -3.64
N ALA A 155 8.17 7.43 -2.57
CA ALA A 155 8.74 8.30 -1.55
C ALA A 155 9.88 9.11 -2.17
N ARG A 156 9.88 10.43 -1.96
CA ARG A 156 10.97 11.28 -2.47
C ARG A 156 12.33 10.85 -1.93
N SER A 157 12.40 10.49 -0.65
CA SER A 157 13.62 10.02 -0.02
C SER A 157 13.38 8.82 0.87
N LEU A 158 14.26 7.84 0.76
CA LEU A 158 14.36 6.68 1.62
C LEU A 158 15.71 6.69 2.33
N HIS A 159 15.69 6.30 3.59
CA HIS A 159 16.89 6.06 4.40
C HIS A 159 17.14 4.55 4.52
N TYR A 160 18.37 4.12 4.81
CA TYR A 160 18.72 2.69 4.89
C TYR A 160 17.85 1.86 5.84
N GLN A 161 17.33 2.47 6.93
CA GLN A 161 16.39 1.81 7.85
C GLN A 161 15.11 1.28 7.18
N PHE A 162 14.69 1.86 6.05
CA PHE A 162 13.51 1.40 5.33
C PHE A 162 13.72 0.03 4.68
N TYR A 163 14.96 -0.47 4.61
CA TYR A 163 15.26 -1.81 4.14
C TYR A 163 14.51 -2.89 4.92
N ALA A 164 14.28 -2.69 6.22
CA ALA A 164 13.50 -3.62 7.06
C ALA A 164 12.09 -3.89 6.51
N TYR A 165 11.50 -2.93 5.81
CA TYR A 165 10.18 -3.08 5.18
C TYR A 165 10.24 -3.75 3.80
N LEU A 166 11.42 -3.89 3.17
CA LEU A 166 11.61 -4.47 1.85
C LEU A 166 12.23 -5.86 1.88
N ALA A 167 13.05 -6.16 2.88
CA ALA A 167 13.83 -7.40 2.97
C ALA A 167 12.96 -8.65 2.74
N TRP A 168 11.78 -8.70 3.38
CA TRP A 168 10.83 -9.80 3.26
C TRP A 168 9.64 -9.51 2.34
N SER A 169 9.29 -8.24 2.16
CA SER A 169 8.15 -7.86 1.32
C SER A 169 8.40 -8.17 -0.16
N THR A 170 9.61 -7.91 -0.64
CA THR A 170 10.00 -8.15 -2.04
C THR A 170 9.95 -9.64 -2.41
N PRO A 171 10.66 -10.57 -1.73
CA PRO A 171 10.59 -11.98 -2.10
C PRO A 171 9.17 -12.55 -1.96
N TYR A 172 8.42 -12.15 -0.93
CA TYR A 172 7.02 -12.55 -0.78
C TYR A 172 6.16 -12.10 -1.97
N LEU A 173 6.19 -10.81 -2.34
CA LEU A 173 5.37 -10.28 -3.41
C LEU A 173 5.77 -10.81 -4.79
N LEU A 174 7.07 -11.02 -5.04
CA LEU A 174 7.55 -11.67 -6.26
C LEU A 174 7.06 -13.12 -6.35
N TRP A 175 7.09 -13.86 -5.25
CA TRP A 175 6.51 -15.21 -5.19
C TRP A 175 5.01 -15.21 -5.48
N ARG A 176 4.24 -14.34 -4.80
CA ARG A 176 2.78 -14.20 -5.05
C ARG A 176 2.47 -13.75 -6.48
N SER A 177 3.34 -12.94 -7.09
CA SER A 177 3.16 -12.51 -8.47
C SER A 177 3.24 -13.65 -9.48
N GLY A 178 3.87 -14.79 -9.12
CA GLY A 178 4.11 -15.92 -10.01
C GLY A 178 5.33 -15.72 -10.93
N ILE A 179 6.22 -14.78 -10.61
CA ILE A 179 7.48 -14.59 -11.32
C ILE A 179 8.33 -15.88 -11.20
N HIS A 180 9.11 -16.19 -12.23
CA HIS A 180 9.98 -17.37 -12.22
C HIS A 180 10.99 -17.32 -11.06
N PRO A 181 11.23 -18.42 -10.30
CA PRO A 181 12.09 -18.41 -9.12
C PRO A 181 13.48 -17.78 -9.34
N LEU A 182 14.13 -18.05 -10.48
CA LEU A 182 15.44 -17.45 -10.78
C LEU A 182 15.41 -15.91 -10.81
N LEU A 183 14.34 -15.32 -11.34
CA LEU A 183 14.16 -13.87 -11.33
C LEU A 183 13.86 -13.34 -9.92
N GLN A 184 13.17 -14.11 -9.08
CA GLN A 184 12.95 -13.74 -7.68
C GLN A 184 14.28 -13.63 -6.93
N TRP A 185 15.13 -14.65 -7.04
CA TRP A 185 16.47 -14.66 -6.44
C TRP A 185 17.36 -13.55 -7.00
N GLY A 186 17.34 -13.33 -8.33
CA GLY A 186 18.09 -12.26 -8.97
C GLY A 186 17.67 -10.86 -8.49
N LEU A 187 16.36 -10.58 -8.47
CA LEU A 187 15.83 -9.29 -7.98
C LEU A 187 16.10 -9.10 -6.48
N TRP A 188 16.02 -10.17 -5.69
CA TRP A 188 16.31 -10.11 -4.26
C TRP A 188 17.80 -9.85 -3.99
N ALA A 189 18.71 -10.50 -4.74
CA ALA A 189 20.14 -10.25 -4.65
C ALA A 189 20.51 -8.82 -5.10
N LEU A 190 19.90 -8.33 -6.18
CA LEU A 190 20.07 -6.94 -6.64
C LEU A 190 19.58 -5.94 -5.58
N GLN A 191 18.47 -6.24 -4.91
CA GLN A 191 17.98 -5.43 -3.80
C GLN A 191 18.99 -5.42 -2.64
N GLU A 192 19.43 -6.58 -2.17
CA GLU A 192 20.40 -6.70 -1.08
C GLU A 192 21.67 -5.92 -1.39
N TRP A 193 22.23 -6.10 -2.59
CA TRP A 193 23.41 -5.35 -3.02
C TRP A 193 23.15 -3.84 -3.00
N ALA A 194 22.07 -3.38 -3.64
CA ALA A 194 21.83 -1.95 -3.83
C ALA A 194 21.60 -1.20 -2.49
N TRP A 195 20.97 -1.86 -1.52
CA TRP A 195 20.74 -1.30 -0.19
C TRP A 195 21.98 -1.33 0.73
N ASN A 196 23.00 -2.16 0.42
CA ASN A 196 24.27 -2.20 1.17
C ASN A 196 25.34 -1.22 0.64
N VAL A 197 25.11 -0.56 -0.50
CA VAL A 197 26.02 0.47 -1.02
C VAL A 197 25.86 1.76 -0.22
N TYR A 198 26.88 2.14 0.57
CA TYR A 198 26.89 3.37 1.37
C TYR A 198 28.14 4.25 1.09
N PRO A 199 27.96 5.56 0.82
CA PRO A 199 26.71 6.21 0.44
C PRO A 199 26.19 5.68 -0.90
N SER A 200 24.89 5.81 -1.16
CA SER A 200 24.28 5.30 -2.38
C SER A 200 24.88 6.00 -3.62
N THR A 201 24.91 5.31 -4.75
CA THR A 201 25.36 5.85 -6.05
C THR A 201 24.15 6.02 -6.97
N PRO A 202 24.27 6.74 -8.10
CA PRO A 202 23.22 6.75 -9.12
C PRO A 202 22.80 5.34 -9.56
N VAL A 203 23.76 4.42 -9.69
CA VAL A 203 23.51 3.03 -10.09
C VAL A 203 22.75 2.27 -9.00
N SER A 204 23.25 2.26 -7.76
CA SER A 204 22.56 1.53 -6.68
C SER A 204 21.17 2.10 -6.43
N SER A 205 21.03 3.43 -6.46
CA SER A 205 19.72 4.08 -6.37
C SER A 205 18.78 3.71 -7.51
N GLY A 206 19.28 3.59 -8.74
CA GLY A 206 18.50 3.14 -9.89
C GLY A 206 17.99 1.72 -9.71
N VAL A 207 18.85 0.83 -9.19
CA VAL A 207 18.46 -0.56 -8.87
C VAL A 207 17.41 -0.62 -7.77
N VAL A 208 17.53 0.17 -6.69
CA VAL A 208 16.49 0.23 -5.64
C VAL A 208 15.12 0.62 -6.21
N VAL A 209 15.06 1.66 -7.03
CA VAL A 209 13.80 2.09 -7.67
C VAL A 209 13.32 1.03 -8.66
N GLY A 210 14.22 0.46 -9.47
CA GLY A 210 13.90 -0.55 -10.48
C GLY A 210 13.32 -1.82 -9.88
N VAL A 211 13.92 -2.38 -8.82
CA VAL A 211 13.42 -3.59 -8.17
C VAL A 211 12.04 -3.35 -7.55
N MET A 212 11.83 -2.21 -6.87
CA MET A 212 10.50 -1.86 -6.35
C MET A 212 9.47 -1.70 -7.48
N ALA A 213 9.82 -1.02 -8.58
CA ALA A 213 8.92 -0.83 -9.72
C ALA A 213 8.55 -2.17 -10.39
N ILE A 214 9.54 -3.06 -10.59
CA ILE A 214 9.32 -4.41 -11.13
C ILE A 214 8.41 -5.20 -10.18
N THR A 215 8.64 -5.14 -8.87
CA THR A 215 7.81 -5.85 -7.87
C THR A 215 6.36 -5.37 -7.92
N VAL A 216 6.14 -4.05 -7.94
CA VAL A 216 4.79 -3.46 -8.05
C VAL A 216 4.12 -3.86 -9.37
N GLY A 217 4.83 -3.77 -10.50
CA GLY A 217 4.32 -4.17 -11.80
C GLY A 217 3.98 -5.66 -11.86
N ALA A 218 4.83 -6.51 -11.27
CA ALA A 218 4.63 -7.94 -11.18
C ALA A 218 3.34 -8.29 -10.41
N VAL A 219 3.07 -7.66 -9.27
CA VAL A 219 1.82 -7.88 -8.54
C VAL A 219 0.61 -7.35 -9.31
N MET A 220 0.77 -6.22 -10.02
CA MET A 220 -0.29 -5.64 -10.86
C MET A 220 -0.71 -6.55 -12.02
N VAL A 221 0.17 -7.41 -12.54
CA VAL A 221 -0.12 -8.37 -13.63
C VAL A 221 -0.36 -9.80 -13.10
N GLY A 222 0.33 -10.18 -12.03
CA GLY A 222 0.35 -11.48 -11.37
C GLY A 222 -0.64 -11.61 -10.21
N ALA A 223 -0.31 -12.35 -9.15
CA ALA A 223 -1.12 -12.49 -7.92
C ALA A 223 -2.61 -12.72 -8.22
N LYS A 224 -2.90 -13.57 -9.20
CA LYS A 224 -4.26 -13.71 -9.71
C LYS A 224 -5.14 -14.47 -8.74
N ALA A 225 -4.58 -15.36 -7.92
CA ALA A 225 -5.35 -16.24 -7.05
C ALA A 225 -6.07 -15.47 -5.94
N GLU A 226 -5.39 -14.48 -5.36
CA GLU A 226 -5.82 -13.65 -4.24
C GLU A 226 -6.88 -12.63 -4.66
N PHE A 227 -6.79 -12.15 -5.90
CA PHE A 227 -7.68 -11.11 -6.44
C PHE A 227 -8.79 -11.69 -7.34
N ARG A 228 -9.03 -13.00 -7.30
CA ARG A 228 -10.13 -13.63 -8.05
C ARG A 228 -11.48 -13.19 -7.48
N PRO A 229 -12.47 -12.87 -8.35
CA PRO A 229 -13.86 -12.67 -7.92
C PRO A 229 -14.35 -13.91 -7.17
N GLN A 230 -14.99 -13.70 -6.02
CA GLN A 230 -15.63 -14.79 -5.29
C GLN A 230 -17.04 -15.02 -5.85
N VAL A 231 -17.41 -16.29 -6.05
CA VAL A 231 -18.75 -16.67 -6.55
C VAL A 231 -19.71 -16.78 -5.35
N PRO A 232 -20.94 -16.24 -5.44
CA PRO A 232 -21.92 -16.39 -4.38
C PRO A 232 -22.25 -17.86 -4.07
N VAL A 233 -22.61 -18.13 -2.82
CA VAL A 233 -22.80 -19.49 -2.29
C VAL A 233 -23.93 -20.24 -3.01
N ALA A 234 -25.03 -19.56 -3.31
CA ALA A 234 -26.19 -20.13 -3.98
C ALA A 234 -25.82 -20.77 -5.34
N LYS A 235 -25.03 -20.06 -6.15
CA LYS A 235 -24.58 -20.54 -7.47
C LYS A 235 -23.61 -21.72 -7.40
N LYS A 236 -22.87 -21.87 -6.29
CA LYS A 236 -21.92 -22.98 -6.11
C LYS A 236 -22.62 -24.30 -5.77
N VAL A 237 -23.83 -24.25 -5.21
CA VAL A 237 -24.68 -25.41 -4.93
C VAL A 237 -25.38 -25.88 -6.19
N GLU A 238 -25.85 -24.95 -7.03
CA GLU A 238 -26.44 -25.27 -8.34
C GLU A 238 -25.42 -25.87 -9.31
N ALA A 239 -24.19 -25.36 -9.38
CA ALA A 239 -23.16 -25.88 -10.27
C ALA A 239 -22.62 -27.28 -9.90
N LYS A 240 -23.03 -27.83 -8.76
CA LYS A 240 -22.67 -29.18 -8.28
C LYS A 240 -23.81 -30.19 -8.38
N ARG A 241 -25.00 -29.75 -8.80
CA ARG A 241 -26.15 -30.62 -9.11
C ARG A 241 -26.20 -30.86 -10.61
#